data_AF-A0A0F7U2S0-F1
#
_entry.id   AF-A0A0F7U2S0-F1
#
_cell.length_a   1.000
_cell.length_b   1.000
_cell.length_c   1.000
_cell.angle_alpha   90.00
_cell.angle_beta   90.00
_cell.angle_gamma   90.00
#
_symmetry.space_group_name_H-M   'P 1'
#
loop_
_entity.id
_entity.type
_entity.pdbx_description
1 polymer ?
#
loop_
_entity_poly.entity_id
_entity_poly.type
_entity_poly.pdbx_seq_one_letter_code
_entity_poly.pdbx_strand_id
1 'polypeptide(L)'
;MGISTHGKAFSNDLLQVEVSGPDRPHLTIVDLPGLIHSETRQQSAADVQLVQDVVQSYMKEQRSIILAVVSAKNDSANQIVLRLARVADPAGLRTIGVISKPDVLVPGSESEAPFVSLAKNQDVEFRLGWHVLKNMDSEKGQWNLINRNIQECEFFSQGIWKRTSSITCGCGLFENSS
;
A
#
# COMPACT_ATOMS: atom_id res chain seq x y z
N MET A 1 24.47 35.76 -10.38
CA MET A 1 24.64 34.59 -11.27
C MET A 1 24.61 33.38 -10.36
N GLY A 2 23.53 32.63 -10.18
CA GLY A 2 22.58 32.10 -11.14
C GLY A 2 22.55 30.59 -10.86
N ILE A 3 21.83 30.18 -9.82
CA ILE A 3 21.62 28.76 -9.49
C ILE A 3 20.68 28.23 -10.56
N SER A 4 21.20 27.37 -11.45
CA SER A 4 20.46 26.79 -12.56
C SER A 4 19.30 25.96 -12.03
N THR A 5 18.08 26.46 -12.21
CA THR A 5 16.82 25.78 -11.91
C THR A 5 16.50 24.73 -12.98
N HIS A 6 17.29 23.66 -13.04
CA HIS A 6 17.01 22.49 -13.88
C HIS A 6 17.31 21.19 -13.11
N GLY A 7 16.69 21.02 -11.95
CA GLY A 7 16.55 19.68 -11.37
C GLY A 7 15.41 18.98 -12.08
N LYS A 8 15.66 17.86 -12.78
CA LYS A 8 14.57 16.95 -13.16
C LYS A 8 13.83 16.58 -11.87
N ALA A 9 12.50 16.69 -11.87
CA ALA A 9 11.67 16.33 -10.71
C ALA A 9 11.78 14.82 -10.38
N PHE A 10 12.22 14.01 -11.33
CA PHE A 10 12.43 12.57 -11.20
C PHE A 10 13.77 12.18 -11.83
N SER A 11 14.55 11.37 -11.09
CA SER A 11 15.74 10.70 -11.62
C SER A 11 15.46 9.20 -11.72
N ASN A 12 16.03 8.53 -12.73
CA ASN A 12 16.06 7.07 -12.82
C ASN A 12 17.07 6.44 -11.84
N ASP A 13 17.69 7.24 -10.97
CA ASP A 13 18.65 6.77 -9.99
C ASP A 13 17.93 5.96 -8.91
N LEU A 14 18.32 4.68 -8.81
CA LEU A 14 17.79 3.76 -7.80
C LEU A 14 18.48 4.02 -6.46
N LEU A 15 17.72 4.41 -5.43
CA LEU A 15 18.23 4.41 -4.06
C LEU A 15 18.09 3.01 -3.47
N GLN A 16 19.20 2.28 -3.36
CA GLN A 16 19.23 0.98 -2.70
C GLN A 16 19.75 1.12 -1.27
N VAL A 17 18.95 0.67 -0.31
CA VAL A 17 19.36 0.54 1.10
C VAL A 17 19.48 -0.94 1.40
N GLU A 18 20.69 -1.41 1.68
CA GLU A 18 20.96 -2.79 2.08
C GLU A 18 21.23 -2.85 3.58
N VAL A 19 20.53 -3.75 4.27
CA VAL A 19 20.74 -3.99 5.70
C VAL A 19 20.92 -5.49 5.92
N SER A 20 22.10 -5.89 6.37
CA SER A 20 22.47 -7.29 6.58
C SER A 20 22.63 -7.64 8.07
N GLY A 21 22.36 -8.89 8.43
CA GLY A 21 22.51 -9.41 9.80
C GLY A 21 22.17 -10.90 9.88
N PRO A 22 22.71 -11.63 10.88
CA PRO A 22 22.56 -13.09 10.99
C PRO A 22 21.11 -13.57 11.23
N ASP A 23 20.28 -12.75 11.87
CA ASP A 23 18.89 -13.10 12.23
C ASP A 23 17.84 -12.38 11.37
N ARG A 24 18.19 -11.92 10.16
CA ARG A 24 17.30 -11.12 9.31
C ARG A 24 16.75 -11.95 8.15
N PRO A 25 15.43 -11.87 7.86
CA PRO A 25 14.86 -12.52 6.69
C PRO A 25 15.39 -11.90 5.41
N HIS A 26 15.61 -12.72 4.38
CA HIS A 26 15.95 -12.26 3.03
C HIS A 26 14.71 -11.65 2.37
N LEU A 27 14.51 -10.34 2.60
CA LEU A 27 13.40 -9.58 2.04
C LEU A 27 13.92 -8.37 1.26
N THR A 28 13.44 -8.21 0.02
CA THR A 28 13.66 -7.02 -0.78
C THR A 28 12.35 -6.29 -0.94
N ILE A 29 12.29 -5.05 -0.43
CA ILE A 29 11.15 -4.16 -0.59
C ILE A 29 11.59 -3.06 -1.56
N VAL A 30 10.84 -2.90 -2.65
CA VAL A 30 11.04 -1.80 -3.58
C VAL A 30 9.89 -0.82 -3.38
N ASP A 31 10.21 0.40 -2.94
CA ASP A 31 9.22 1.48 -2.91
C ASP A 31 9.16 2.12 -4.31
N LEU A 32 7.97 2.11 -4.90
CA LEU A 32 7.75 2.66 -6.23
C LEU A 32 7.18 4.07 -6.12
N PRO A 33 7.52 4.99 -7.04
CA PRO A 33 6.98 6.33 -6.99
C PRO A 33 5.45 6.29 -7.04
N GLY A 34 4.80 7.09 -6.18
CA GLY A 34 3.35 7.20 -6.17
C GLY A 34 2.82 7.54 -7.55
N LEU A 35 1.79 6.81 -8.00
CA LEU A 35 1.15 7.02 -9.30
C LEU A 35 0.32 8.31 -9.25
N ILE A 36 0.93 9.45 -9.57
CA ILE A 36 0.27 10.75 -9.62
C ILE A 36 -0.09 11.03 -11.08
N HIS A 37 -1.38 11.22 -11.35
CA HIS A 37 -1.92 11.50 -12.69
C HIS A 37 -2.26 12.98 -12.91
N SER A 38 -2.05 13.83 -11.90
CA SER A 38 -2.28 15.27 -12.03
C SER A 38 -1.00 15.95 -12.47
N GLU A 39 -1.03 16.53 -13.68
CA GLU A 39 -0.07 17.51 -14.16
C GLU A 39 -0.03 18.68 -13.17
N THR A 40 0.80 18.55 -12.15
CA THR A 40 1.14 19.69 -11.30
C THR A 40 2.14 20.53 -12.08
N ARG A 41 2.21 21.84 -11.85
CA ARG A 41 3.12 22.77 -12.56
C ARG A 41 4.62 22.36 -12.58
N GLN A 42 5.01 21.32 -11.85
CA GLN A 42 6.36 20.78 -11.75
C GLN A 42 6.57 19.42 -12.44
N GLN A 43 5.53 18.76 -12.96
CA GLN A 43 5.62 17.42 -13.56
C GLN A 43 5.11 17.45 -15.00
N SER A 44 5.97 17.10 -15.96
CA SER A 44 5.56 17.01 -17.37
C SER A 44 4.83 15.69 -17.66
N ALA A 45 4.02 15.64 -18.71
CA ALA A 45 3.37 14.40 -19.16
C ALA A 45 4.38 13.27 -19.45
N ALA A 46 5.60 13.63 -19.88
CA ALA A 46 6.69 12.69 -20.10
C ALA A 46 7.22 12.08 -18.79
N ASP A 47 7.26 12.84 -17.70
CA ASP A 47 7.68 12.33 -16.38
C ASP A 47 6.66 11.33 -15.83
N VAL A 48 5.36 11.59 -16.04
CA VAL A 48 4.29 10.67 -15.63
C VAL A 48 4.39 9.35 -16.39
N GLN A 49 4.67 9.39 -17.70
CA GLN A 49 4.88 8.18 -18.51
C GLN A 49 6.12 7.40 -18.05
N LEU A 50 7.23 8.10 -17.79
CA LEU A 50 8.46 7.48 -17.28
C LEU A 50 8.21 6.72 -15.97
N VAL A 51 7.53 7.35 -15.01
CA VAL A 51 7.17 6.72 -13.74
C VAL A 51 6.30 5.48 -13.96
N GLN A 52 5.30 5.57 -14.86
CA GLN A 52 4.45 4.43 -15.19
C GLN A 52 5.24 3.27 -15.81
N ASP A 53 6.17 3.55 -16.72
CA ASP A 53 7.00 2.53 -17.35
C ASP A 53 7.93 1.84 -16.34
N VAL A 54 8.51 2.61 -15.42
CA VAL A 54 9.33 2.08 -14.33
C VAL A 54 8.49 1.16 -13.44
N VAL A 55 7.34 1.63 -12.96
CA VAL A 55 6.40 0.83 -12.13
C VAL A 55 5.99 -0.45 -12.85
N GLN A 56 5.61 -0.36 -14.13
CA GLN A 56 5.24 -1.53 -14.92
C GLN A 56 6.39 -2.51 -15.11
N SER A 57 7.64 -2.03 -15.24
CA SER A 57 8.80 -2.91 -15.37
C SER A 57 9.01 -3.77 -14.12
N TYR A 58 8.86 -3.18 -12.93
CA TYR A 58 8.91 -3.91 -11.66
C TYR A 58 7.71 -4.85 -11.48
N MET A 59 6.51 -4.41 -11.87
CA MET A 59 5.31 -5.24 -11.76
C MET A 59 5.31 -6.43 -12.73
N LYS A 60 5.99 -6.34 -13.88
CA LYS A 60 6.11 -7.45 -14.86
C LYS A 60 6.95 -8.62 -14.36
N GLU A 61 7.86 -8.41 -13.40
CA GLU A 61 8.69 -9.48 -12.85
C GLU A 61 7.84 -10.48 -12.06
N GLN A 62 7.74 -11.74 -12.54
CA GLN A 62 6.87 -12.76 -11.93
C GLN A 62 7.30 -13.18 -10.52
N ARG A 63 8.57 -12.98 -10.17
CA ARG A 63 9.12 -13.27 -8.83
C ARG A 63 8.80 -12.19 -7.80
N SER A 64 8.31 -11.03 -8.24
CA SER A 64 7.94 -9.94 -7.35
C SER A 64 6.50 -10.10 -6.86
N ILE A 65 6.29 -9.93 -5.55
CA ILE A 65 4.96 -9.87 -4.95
C ILE A 65 4.45 -8.44 -5.07
N ILE A 66 3.24 -8.27 -5.61
CA ILE A 66 2.62 -6.96 -5.78
C ILE A 66 1.84 -6.63 -4.51
N LEU A 67 2.24 -5.54 -3.83
CA LEU A 67 1.50 -5.01 -2.70
C LEU A 67 0.56 -3.90 -3.18
N ALA A 68 -0.71 -4.22 -3.36
CA ALA A 68 -1.74 -3.28 -3.81
C ALA A 68 -2.30 -2.51 -2.61
N VAL A 69 -1.69 -1.37 -2.29
CA VAL A 69 -2.14 -0.49 -1.20
C VAL A 69 -3.25 0.43 -1.68
N VAL A 70 -4.43 0.29 -1.09
CA VAL A 70 -5.59 1.17 -1.27
C VAL A 70 -5.80 2.00 -0.01
N SER A 71 -6.13 3.28 -0.16
CA SER A 71 -6.42 4.19 0.95
C SER A 71 -7.91 4.45 1.00
N ALA A 72 -8.53 4.27 2.17
CA ALA A 72 -9.96 4.52 2.33
C ALA A 72 -10.37 6.01 2.15
N LYS A 73 -9.39 6.91 1.99
CA LYS A 73 -9.59 8.33 1.73
C LYS A 73 -9.68 8.69 0.24
N ASN A 74 -9.10 7.89 -0.66
CA ASN A 74 -8.90 8.28 -2.06
C ASN A 74 -9.25 7.16 -3.05
N ASP A 75 -10.52 7.13 -3.48
CA ASP A 75 -11.04 6.13 -4.40
C ASP A 75 -10.38 6.16 -5.78
N SER A 76 -10.00 7.35 -6.26
CA SER A 76 -9.37 7.54 -7.57
C SER A 76 -8.02 6.83 -7.64
N ALA A 77 -7.21 6.95 -6.59
CA ALA A 77 -5.92 6.27 -6.51
C ALA A 77 -6.08 4.74 -6.40
N ASN A 78 -7.11 4.30 -5.67
CA ASN A 78 -7.40 2.88 -5.47
C ASN A 78 -7.69 2.17 -6.81
N GLN A 79 -8.51 2.79 -7.66
CA GLN A 79 -8.86 2.22 -8.97
C GLN A 79 -7.64 2.05 -9.88
N ILE A 80 -6.68 2.97 -9.83
CA ILE A 80 -5.45 2.91 -10.64
C ILE A 80 -4.57 1.74 -10.17
N VAL A 81 -4.34 1.64 -8.86
CA VAL A 81 -3.51 0.56 -8.28
C VAL A 81 -4.11 -0.80 -8.60
N LEU A 82 -5.43 -0.96 -8.42
CA LEU A 82 -6.15 -2.19 -8.74
C LEU A 82 -6.07 -2.55 -10.21
N ARG A 83 -6.21 -1.57 -11.10
CA ARG A 83 -6.09 -1.78 -12.55
C ARG A 83 -4.68 -2.26 -12.92
N LEU A 84 -3.64 -1.62 -12.40
CA LEU A 84 -2.25 -2.00 -12.69
C LEU A 84 -1.92 -3.39 -12.13
N ALA A 85 -2.38 -3.69 -10.91
CA ALA A 85 -2.24 -5.01 -10.32
C ALA A 85 -2.91 -6.09 -11.19
N ARG A 86 -4.14 -5.86 -11.68
CA ARG A 86 -4.84 -6.79 -12.58
C ARG A 86 -4.16 -6.94 -13.94
N VAL A 87 -3.55 -5.88 -14.48
CA VAL A 87 -2.80 -5.97 -15.75
C VAL A 87 -1.51 -6.78 -15.57
N ALA A 88 -0.83 -6.64 -14.44
CA ALA A 88 0.41 -7.35 -14.15
C ALA A 88 0.22 -8.77 -13.61
N ASP A 89 -0.89 -9.02 -12.92
CA ASP A 89 -1.26 -10.31 -12.33
C ASP A 89 -2.78 -10.55 -12.47
N PRO A 90 -3.25 -10.93 -13.68
CA PRO A 90 -4.68 -11.17 -13.93
C PRO A 90 -5.29 -12.28 -13.07
N ALA A 91 -4.46 -13.23 -12.62
CA ALA A 91 -4.88 -14.36 -11.80
C ALA A 91 -4.80 -14.07 -10.29
N GLY A 92 -4.29 -12.89 -9.88
CA GLY A 92 -4.18 -12.49 -8.48
C GLY A 92 -3.34 -13.43 -7.62
N LEU A 93 -2.42 -14.20 -8.21
CA LEU A 93 -1.66 -15.26 -7.54
C LEU A 93 -0.56 -14.71 -6.63
N ARG A 94 -0.04 -13.53 -6.96
CA ARG A 94 1.10 -12.87 -6.29
C ARG A 94 0.79 -11.45 -5.85
N THR A 95 -0.50 -11.12 -5.76
CA THR A 95 -0.97 -9.80 -5.35
C THR A 95 -1.55 -9.89 -3.93
N ILE A 96 -1.10 -9.00 -3.05
CA ILE A 96 -1.65 -8.81 -1.70
C ILE A 96 -2.38 -7.47 -1.68
N GLY A 97 -3.66 -7.47 -1.32
CA GLY A 97 -4.42 -6.24 -1.14
C GLY A 97 -4.21 -5.68 0.27
N VAL A 98 -3.94 -4.38 0.40
CA VAL A 98 -3.78 -3.70 1.69
C VAL A 98 -4.67 -2.47 1.75
N ILE A 99 -5.60 -2.43 2.68
CA ILE A 99 -6.45 -1.27 2.94
C ILE A 99 -5.82 -0.44 4.06
N SER A 100 -5.49 0.81 3.75
CA SER A 100 -4.89 1.77 4.68
C SER A 100 -5.87 2.88 5.04
N LYS A 101 -5.62 3.51 6.20
CA LYS A 101 -6.43 4.59 6.77
C LYS A 101 -7.93 4.25 6.93
N PRO A 102 -8.28 3.08 7.49
CA PRO A 102 -9.68 2.72 7.70
C PRO A 102 -10.40 3.64 8.71
N ASP A 103 -9.66 4.41 9.50
CA ASP A 103 -10.14 5.41 10.46
C ASP A 103 -10.84 6.62 9.81
N VAL A 104 -10.59 6.87 8.53
CA VAL A 104 -11.25 7.96 7.79
C VAL A 104 -12.71 7.59 7.47
N LEU A 105 -13.03 6.30 7.43
CA LEU A 105 -14.39 5.84 7.19
C LEU A 105 -15.24 6.03 8.44
N VAL A 106 -16.42 6.60 8.26
CA VAL A 106 -17.40 6.71 9.35
C VAL A 106 -18.02 5.33 9.58
N PRO A 107 -17.97 4.79 10.82
CA PRO A 107 -18.54 3.47 11.11
C PRO A 107 -20.03 3.42 10.74
N GLY A 108 -20.42 2.43 9.92
CA GLY A 108 -21.80 2.24 9.48
C GLY A 108 -22.25 3.17 8.34
N SER A 109 -21.33 3.93 7.73
CA SER A 109 -21.62 4.69 6.50
C SER A 109 -21.63 3.80 5.26
N GLU A 110 -22.34 4.22 4.22
CA GLU A 110 -22.35 3.53 2.92
C GLU A 110 -20.95 3.48 2.29
N SER A 111 -20.07 4.42 2.64
CA SER A 111 -18.68 4.46 2.21
C SER A 111 -17.84 3.33 2.80
N GLU A 112 -18.22 2.72 3.93
CA GLU A 112 -17.47 1.61 4.56
C GLU A 112 -17.79 0.25 3.90
N ALA A 113 -19.00 0.07 3.39
CA ALA A 113 -19.47 -1.16 2.75
C ALA A 113 -18.58 -1.69 1.59
N PRO A 114 -18.10 -0.86 0.64
CA PRO A 114 -17.23 -1.34 -0.43
C PRO A 114 -15.87 -1.82 0.12
N PHE A 115 -15.28 -1.12 1.08
CA PHE A 115 -13.99 -1.53 1.68
C PHE A 115 -14.11 -2.81 2.50
N VAL A 116 -15.23 -3.03 3.17
CA VAL A 116 -15.51 -4.31 3.86
C VAL A 116 -15.66 -5.45 2.85
N SER A 117 -16.30 -5.20 1.70
CA SER A 117 -16.45 -6.19 0.63
C SER A 117 -15.11 -6.53 -0.02
N LEU A 118 -14.24 -5.53 -0.21
CA LEU A 118 -12.84 -5.72 -0.61
C LEU A 118 -12.08 -6.55 0.43
N ALA A 119 -12.17 -6.19 1.72
CA ALA A 119 -11.49 -6.93 2.79
C ALA A 119 -11.94 -8.39 2.90
N LYS A 120 -13.19 -8.70 2.51
CA LYS A 120 -13.73 -10.07 2.43
C LYS A 120 -13.39 -10.80 1.13
N ASN A 121 -12.59 -10.19 0.26
CA ASN A 121 -12.22 -10.75 -1.03
C ASN A 121 -13.42 -10.98 -1.98
N GLN A 122 -14.51 -10.22 -1.82
CA GLN A 122 -15.77 -10.44 -2.59
C GLN A 122 -15.83 -9.64 -3.89
N ASP A 123 -15.26 -8.44 -3.91
CA ASP A 123 -15.32 -7.54 -5.07
C ASP A 123 -14.08 -7.70 -5.98
N VAL A 124 -12.90 -7.74 -5.35
CA VAL A 124 -11.64 -8.04 -6.01
C VAL A 124 -11.01 -9.22 -5.32
N GLU A 125 -10.93 -10.35 -6.02
CA GLU A 125 -10.32 -11.56 -5.49
C GLU A 125 -8.81 -11.54 -5.69
N PHE A 126 -8.06 -11.63 -4.58
CA PHE A 126 -6.64 -11.92 -4.56
C PHE A 126 -6.40 -13.22 -3.82
N ARG A 127 -5.50 -14.07 -4.35
CA ARG A 127 -5.21 -15.38 -3.75
C ARG A 127 -4.58 -15.26 -2.36
N LEU A 128 -3.77 -14.23 -2.17
CA LEU A 128 -3.14 -13.91 -0.89
C LEU A 128 -4.07 -13.10 0.04
N GLY A 129 -5.27 -12.75 -0.45
CA GLY A 129 -6.29 -12.06 0.31
C GLY A 129 -6.02 -10.57 0.53
N TRP A 130 -6.87 -9.99 1.37
CA TRP A 130 -6.85 -8.58 1.73
C TRP A 130 -6.51 -8.40 3.21
N HIS A 131 -5.70 -7.38 3.46
CA HIS A 131 -5.23 -7.02 4.78
C HIS A 131 -5.65 -5.59 5.06
N VAL A 132 -6.00 -5.29 6.31
CA VAL A 132 -6.39 -3.93 6.71
C VAL A 132 -5.37 -3.45 7.73
N LEU A 133 -4.79 -2.29 7.46
CA LEU A 133 -3.78 -1.67 8.29
C LEU A 133 -4.25 -0.30 8.74
N LYS A 134 -4.27 -0.11 10.05
CA LYS A 134 -4.43 1.23 10.61
C LYS A 134 -3.05 1.86 10.73
N ASN A 135 -2.73 2.77 9.81
CA ASN A 135 -1.51 3.56 9.92
C ASN A 135 -1.73 4.68 10.95
N MET A 136 -0.78 4.90 11.87
CA MET A 136 -0.92 5.95 12.87
C MET A 136 -0.68 7.32 12.25
N ASP A 137 -1.44 8.30 12.72
CA ASP A 137 -1.40 9.68 12.24
C ASP A 137 -0.01 10.31 12.45
N SER A 138 0.56 10.86 11.39
CA SER A 138 1.91 11.45 11.35
C SER A 138 2.09 12.63 12.30
N GLU A 139 1.01 13.20 12.83
CA GLU A 139 1.05 14.37 13.72
C GLU A 139 1.28 14.04 15.21
N LYS A 140 1.10 12.78 15.64
CA LYS A 140 1.26 12.39 17.05
C LYS A 140 2.64 11.77 17.30
N GLY A 141 3.61 12.62 17.60
CA GLY A 141 5.00 12.25 17.87
C GLY A 141 5.21 11.26 19.04
N GLN A 142 6.41 10.66 19.02
CA GLN A 142 6.95 9.57 19.86
C GLN A 142 6.23 8.21 19.75
N TRP A 143 6.92 7.30 19.05
CA TRP A 143 6.43 5.99 18.64
C TRP A 143 6.88 4.89 19.59
N ASN A 144 5.94 4.03 19.98
CA ASN A 144 6.23 2.71 20.52
C ASN A 144 5.43 1.68 19.73
N LEU A 145 6.09 0.65 19.21
CA LEU A 145 5.45 -0.46 18.46
C LEU A 145 4.30 -1.09 19.26
N ILE A 146 4.46 -1.16 20.59
CA ILE A 146 3.46 -1.70 21.52
C ILE A 146 2.19 -0.85 21.53
N ASN A 147 2.32 0.49 21.61
CA ASN A 147 1.17 1.39 21.64
C ASN A 147 0.39 1.36 20.32
N ARG A 148 1.10 1.22 19.19
CA ARG A 148 0.46 1.03 17.87
C ARG A 148 -0.36 -0.24 17.84
N ASN A 149 0.20 -1.36 18.28
CA ASN A 149 -0.48 -2.66 18.28
C ASN A 149 -1.73 -2.62 19.16
N ILE A 150 -1.67 -1.98 20.34
CA ILE A 150 -2.83 -1.84 21.22
C ILE A 150 -3.95 -1.03 20.53
N GLN A 151 -3.63 0.11 19.93
CA GLN A 151 -4.62 0.95 19.24
C GLN A 151 -5.20 0.31 17.98
N GLU A 152 -4.42 -0.52 17.30
CA GLU A 152 -4.86 -1.29 16.15
C GLU A 152 -5.81 -2.43 16.60
N CYS A 153 -5.44 -3.16 17.65
CA CYS A 153 -6.29 -4.17 18.27
C CYS A 153 -7.61 -3.58 18.79
N GLU A 154 -7.58 -2.45 19.49
CA GLU A 154 -8.81 -1.78 19.96
C GLU A 154 -9.73 -1.39 18.79
N PHE A 155 -9.16 -0.84 17.72
CA PHE A 155 -9.93 -0.46 16.53
C PHE A 155 -10.58 -1.68 15.85
N PHE A 156 -9.82 -2.76 15.65
CA PHE A 156 -10.33 -3.99 15.02
C PHE A 156 -11.22 -4.82 15.94
N SER A 157 -11.15 -4.61 17.26
CA SER A 157 -12.06 -5.23 18.22
C SER A 157 -13.47 -4.62 18.20
N GLN A 158 -13.65 -3.49 17.50
CA GLN A 158 -14.89 -2.73 17.43
C GLN A 158 -15.45 -2.68 16.00
N GLY A 159 -16.77 -2.47 15.88
CA GLY A 159 -17.42 -2.23 14.59
C GLY A 159 -17.53 -3.44 13.65
N ILE A 160 -17.59 -3.17 12.35
CA ILE A 160 -17.80 -4.18 11.29
C ILE A 160 -16.53 -5.00 11.03
N TRP A 161 -15.35 -4.44 11.33
CA TRP A 161 -14.04 -5.09 11.14
C TRP A 161 -13.85 -6.32 12.04
N LYS A 162 -14.48 -6.37 13.22
CA LYS A 162 -14.49 -7.54 14.11
C LYS A 162 -15.06 -8.81 13.45
N ARG A 163 -16.03 -8.64 12.54
CA ARG A 163 -16.69 -9.76 11.83
C ARG A 163 -15.90 -10.24 10.62
N THR A 164 -14.85 -9.54 10.24
CA THR A 164 -14.00 -9.92 9.12
C THR A 164 -12.85 -10.75 9.70
N SER A 165 -13.18 -11.96 10.16
CA SER A 165 -12.31 -12.90 10.88
C SER A 165 -11.08 -13.37 10.08
N SER A 166 -11.00 -13.00 8.81
CA SER A 166 -9.89 -13.30 7.89
C SER A 166 -8.89 -12.14 7.77
N ILE A 167 -9.15 -10.99 8.43
CA ILE A 167 -8.18 -9.90 8.49
C ILE A 167 -7.10 -10.32 9.47
N THR A 168 -5.94 -10.67 8.94
CA THR A 168 -4.69 -10.69 9.70
C THR A 168 -4.45 -9.26 10.16
N CYS A 169 -4.91 -8.91 11.37
CA CYS A 169 -4.52 -7.69 12.04
C CYS A 169 -2.98 -7.63 12.01
N GLY A 170 -2.39 -6.46 11.74
CA GLY A 170 -0.96 -6.28 11.52
C GLY A 170 -0.04 -6.85 12.61
N CYS A 171 -0.60 -7.20 13.78
CA CYS A 171 0.05 -7.91 14.87
C CYS A 171 0.48 -9.36 14.54
N GLY A 172 -0.15 -10.06 13.59
CA GLY A 172 0.07 -11.50 13.38
C GLY A 172 1.01 -11.89 12.23
N LEU A 173 1.38 -10.95 11.35
CA LEU A 173 2.04 -11.29 10.08
C LEU A 173 3.57 -11.52 10.19
N PHE A 174 4.21 -11.08 11.29
CA PHE A 174 5.67 -11.22 11.45
C PHE A 174 6.10 -12.02 12.68
N GLU A 175 5.18 -12.46 13.54
CA GLU A 175 5.52 -13.27 14.74
C GLU A 175 5.36 -14.79 14.55
N ASN A 176 4.73 -15.26 13.46
CA ASN A 176 4.39 -16.68 13.28
C ASN A 176 5.26 -17.43 12.25
N SER A 177 6.47 -16.97 11.99
CA SER A 177 7.49 -17.77 11.28
C SER A 177 8.72 -17.96 12.18
N SER A 178 8.55 -18.80 13.19
CA SER A 178 9.61 -19.45 13.97
C SER A 178 9.15 -20.85 14.37
#